data_AF-A0A2V8TG36-F1
#
_entry.id   AF-A0A2V8TG36-F1
#
_cell.length_a   1.000
_cell.length_b   1.000
_cell.length_c   1.000
_cell.angle_alpha   90.00
_cell.angle_beta   90.00
_cell.angle_gamma   90.00
#
_symmetry.space_group_name_H-M   'P 1'
#
loop_
_entity.id
_entity.type
_entity.pdbx_description
1 polymer ?
#
loop_
_entity_poly.entity_id
_entity_poly.type
_entity_poly.pdbx_seq_one_letter_code
_entity_poly.pdbx_strand_id
1 'polypeptide(L)'
;NNGHSARLSGDAHDRLSGWFDSSVFSQPAPFTFGNTGRTLPDVRGHGINNLDFGLAKNNRFGPEGRFNLQFRSEFFNVLNRVRFGDPGLSFGTPQFDIVSRQANSPRLIQFALKLLF
;
A
#
# COMPACT_ATOMS: atom_id res chain seq x y z
N ASN A 1 -26.19 8.80 -1.10
CA ASN A 1 -26.18 7.38 -0.68
C ASN A 1 -27.63 6.94 -0.47
N ASN A 2 -28.04 5.79 -0.99
CA ASN A 2 -29.42 5.29 -0.94
C ASN A 2 -29.78 4.55 0.38
N GLY A 3 -28.93 4.62 1.41
CA GLY A 3 -29.10 3.94 2.69
C GLY A 3 -28.39 2.59 2.79
N HIS A 4 -27.80 2.10 1.70
CA HIS A 4 -27.05 0.85 1.68
C HIS A 4 -25.54 1.06 1.86
N SER A 5 -24.90 0.04 2.46
CA SER A 5 -23.45 -0.06 2.59
C SER A 5 -22.80 -0.11 1.21
N ALA A 6 -21.72 0.65 1.03
CA ALA A 6 -20.91 0.58 -0.19
C ALA A 6 -19.79 -0.49 -0.09
N ARG A 7 -19.73 -1.25 1.01
CA ARG A 7 -18.64 -2.20 1.24
C ARG A 7 -18.77 -3.41 0.32
N LEU A 8 -17.71 -3.66 -0.43
CA LEU A 8 -17.50 -4.92 -1.14
C LEU A 8 -16.49 -5.80 -0.38
N SER A 9 -16.56 -7.11 -0.61
CA SER A 9 -15.67 -8.11 -0.01
C SER A 9 -15.05 -8.99 -1.10
N GLY A 10 -14.04 -9.78 -0.74
CA GLY A 10 -13.27 -10.58 -1.70
C GLY A 10 -11.86 -10.03 -1.90
N ASP A 11 -11.13 -10.64 -2.84
CA ASP A 11 -9.76 -10.28 -3.14
C ASP A 11 -9.67 -8.81 -3.61
N ALA A 12 -8.56 -8.15 -3.32
CA ALA A 12 -8.32 -6.79 -3.75
C ALA A 12 -8.07 -6.69 -5.26
N HIS A 13 -7.45 -7.70 -5.87
CA HIS A 13 -7.13 -7.74 -7.30
C HIS A 13 -8.40 -7.75 -8.16
N ASP A 14 -9.46 -8.43 -7.70
CA ASP A 14 -10.74 -8.52 -8.41
C ASP A 14 -11.57 -7.24 -8.31
N ARG A 15 -11.24 -6.36 -7.36
CA ARG A 15 -12.01 -5.15 -7.04
C ARG A 15 -11.35 -3.86 -7.53
N LEU A 16 -10.31 -3.94 -8.38
CA LEU A 16 -9.59 -2.74 -8.82
C LEU A 16 -10.44 -1.79 -9.67
N SER A 17 -11.41 -2.32 -10.42
CA SER A 17 -12.36 -1.53 -11.21
C SER A 17 -13.74 -1.38 -10.55
N GLY A 18 -13.82 -1.68 -9.26
CA GLY A 18 -15.06 -1.74 -8.48
C GLY A 18 -14.73 -1.96 -7.01
N TRP A 19 -14.08 -0.97 -6.40
CA TRP A 19 -13.51 -1.09 -5.06
C TRP A 19 -14.59 -1.09 -3.96
N PHE A 20 -15.66 -0.35 -4.19
CA PHE A 20 -16.86 -0.21 -3.39
C PHE A 20 -18.09 -0.24 -4.31
N ASP A 21 -19.29 -0.43 -3.76
CA ASP A 21 -20.51 -0.37 -4.58
C ASP A 21 -20.80 1.08 -4.95
N SER A 22 -20.55 1.47 -6.19
CA SER A 22 -20.81 2.82 -6.69
C SER A 22 -22.30 3.09 -6.94
N SER A 23 -23.13 2.05 -7.08
CA SER A 23 -24.56 2.16 -7.40
C SER A 23 -25.40 2.80 -6.29
N VAL A 24 -24.88 2.78 -5.06
CA VAL A 24 -25.54 3.39 -3.89
C VAL A 24 -25.41 4.91 -3.88
N PHE A 25 -24.57 5.50 -4.73
CA PHE A 25 -24.37 6.95 -4.81
C PHE A 25 -25.10 7.58 -6.00
N SER A 26 -25.64 8.77 -5.78
CA SER A 26 -26.31 9.57 -6.79
C SER A 26 -26.08 11.04 -6.53
N GLN A 27 -26.16 11.85 -7.60
CA GLN A 27 -26.12 13.30 -7.49
C GLN A 27 -27.42 13.80 -6.82
N PRO A 28 -27.35 14.60 -5.74
CA PRO A 28 -28.54 15.24 -5.18
C PRO A 28 -29.15 16.23 -6.17
N ALA A 29 -30.45 16.52 -6.00
CA ALA A 29 -31.15 17.51 -6.83
C ALA A 29 -30.47 18.90 -6.74
N PRO A 30 -30.54 19.73 -7.80
CA PRO A 30 -30.00 21.08 -7.76
C PRO A 30 -30.51 21.85 -6.53
N PHE A 31 -29.60 22.59 -5.88
CA PHE A 31 -29.90 23.38 -4.68
C PHE A 31 -30.35 22.57 -3.45
N THR A 32 -30.01 21.27 -3.39
CA THR A 32 -30.27 20.42 -2.21
C THR A 32 -28.97 19.85 -1.64
N PHE A 33 -28.97 19.52 -0.35
CA PHE A 33 -27.84 18.84 0.29
C PHE A 33 -27.85 17.34 0.00
N GLY A 34 -26.66 16.76 -0.15
CA GLY A 34 -26.48 15.31 -0.15
C GLY A 34 -26.57 14.71 1.26
N ASN A 35 -26.68 13.38 1.31
CA ASN A 35 -26.81 12.62 2.57
C ASN A 35 -25.63 11.67 2.84
N THR A 36 -24.60 11.66 1.99
CA THR A 36 -23.41 10.84 2.19
C THR A 36 -22.53 11.48 3.27
N GLY A 37 -22.11 10.70 4.27
CA GLY A 37 -21.18 11.17 5.29
C GLY A 37 -19.80 11.54 4.72
N ARG A 38 -19.03 12.36 5.45
CA ARG A 38 -17.65 12.73 5.07
C ARG A 38 -16.74 11.50 4.90
N THR A 39 -16.97 10.46 5.69
CA THR A 39 -16.28 9.18 5.62
C THR A 39 -17.32 8.05 5.64
N LEU A 40 -16.97 6.93 5.01
CA LEU A 40 -17.75 5.70 5.08
C LEU A 40 -17.08 4.77 6.10
N PRO A 41 -17.79 4.27 7.11
CA PRO A 41 -17.18 3.47 8.18
C PRO A 41 -16.76 2.07 7.73
N ASP A 42 -17.18 1.62 6.56
CA ASP A 42 -17.08 0.25 6.06
C ASP A 42 -16.34 0.12 4.73
N VAL A 43 -16.13 1.23 4.00
CA VAL A 43 -15.22 1.32 2.86
C VAL A 43 -13.83 1.68 3.36
N ARG A 44 -12.84 0.88 2.98
CA ARG A 44 -11.44 1.04 3.38
C ARG A 44 -10.53 0.87 2.17
N GLY A 45 -9.41 1.61 2.16
CA GLY A 45 -8.32 1.36 1.23
C GLY A 45 -7.67 -0.02 1.47
N HIS A 46 -6.76 -0.40 0.58
CA HIS A 46 -6.09 -1.69 0.69
C HIS A 46 -5.24 -1.79 1.97
N GLY A 47 -5.28 -2.96 2.61
CA GLY A 47 -4.48 -3.24 3.79
C GLY A 47 -2.98 -3.19 3.51
N ILE A 48 -2.19 -2.93 4.54
CA ILE A 48 -0.73 -2.92 4.47
C ILE A 48 -0.21 -4.21 5.07
N ASN A 49 0.52 -5.00 4.28
CA ASN A 49 1.15 -6.23 4.74
C ASN A 49 2.58 -6.34 4.18
N ASN A 50 3.45 -5.45 4.64
CA ASN A 50 4.84 -5.32 4.18
C ASN A 50 5.79 -6.04 5.14
N LEU A 51 6.83 -6.69 4.58
CA LEU A 51 7.91 -7.29 5.34
C LEU A 51 9.24 -6.78 4.78
N ASP A 52 10.03 -6.16 5.65
CA ASP A 52 11.41 -5.74 5.35
C ASP A 52 12.38 -6.60 6.15
N PHE A 53 13.53 -6.92 5.57
CA PHE A 53 14.52 -7.82 6.15
C PHE A 53 15.94 -7.26 6.00
N GLY A 54 16.73 -7.37 7.05
CA GLY A 54 18.13 -6.93 7.07
C GLY A 54 19.03 -7.96 7.73
N LEU A 55 20.21 -8.17 7.15
CA LEU A 55 21.25 -9.02 7.69
C LEU A 55 22.59 -8.29 7.67
N ALA A 56 23.31 -8.34 8.78
CA ALA A 56 24.67 -7.83 8.90
C ALA A 56 25.59 -8.91 9.45
N LYS A 57 26.71 -9.15 8.76
CA LYS A 57 27.76 -10.08 9.19
C LYS A 57 29.05 -9.33 9.41
N ASN A 58 29.59 -9.46 10.62
CA ASN A 58 30.94 -8.99 10.96
C ASN A 58 31.94 -10.11 10.69
N ASN A 59 33.00 -9.79 9.95
CA ASN A 59 34.11 -10.70 9.71
C ASN A 59 35.37 -10.02 10.25
N ARG A 60 35.74 -10.35 11.49
CA ARG A 60 36.93 -9.81 12.15
C ARG A 60 38.17 -10.60 11.73
N PHE A 61 39.26 -9.91 11.42
CA PHE A 61 40.52 -10.50 10.96
C PHE A 61 41.75 -9.63 11.33
N GLY A 62 42.94 -10.19 11.11
CA GLY A 62 44.22 -9.56 11.48
C GLY A 62 44.61 -9.79 12.95
N PRO A 63 45.78 -9.27 13.38
CA PRO A 63 46.24 -9.38 14.76
C PRO A 63 45.18 -8.82 15.71
N GLU A 64 44.83 -9.61 16.73
CA GLU A 64 43.85 -9.26 17.77
C GLU A 64 42.44 -8.92 17.23
N GLY A 65 42.14 -9.24 15.96
CA GLY A 65 40.87 -8.90 15.32
C GLY A 65 40.67 -7.40 15.09
N ARG A 66 41.77 -6.64 14.93
CA ARG A 66 41.75 -5.17 14.74
C ARG A 66 40.99 -4.71 13.49
N PHE A 67 40.93 -5.54 12.45
CA PHE A 67 40.16 -5.22 11.25
C PHE A 67 38.81 -5.92 11.28
N ASN A 68 37.76 -5.24 10.81
CA ASN A 68 36.44 -5.83 10.62
C ASN A 68 35.90 -5.50 9.23
N LEU A 69 35.68 -6.53 8.42
CA LEU A 69 34.97 -6.43 7.16
C LEU A 69 33.50 -6.77 7.40
N GLN A 70 32.66 -5.74 7.44
CA GLN A 70 31.23 -5.91 7.64
C GLN A 70 30.51 -5.95 6.29
N PHE A 71 29.78 -7.04 6.05
CA PHE A 71 28.85 -7.16 4.93
C PHE A 71 27.42 -6.95 5.44
N ARG A 72 26.63 -6.16 4.71
CA ARG A 72 25.21 -5.93 4.97
C ARG A 72 24.39 -6.21 3.72
N SER A 73 23.22 -6.80 3.92
CA SER A 73 22.20 -6.94 2.90
C SER A 73 20.86 -6.49 3.46
N GLU A 74 20.17 -5.60 2.75
CA GLU A 74 18.87 -5.05 3.11
C GLU A 74 17.86 -5.35 2.00
N PHE A 75 16.68 -5.82 2.38
CA PHE A 75 15.61 -6.25 1.50
C PHE A 75 14.33 -5.52 1.93
N PHE A 76 13.89 -4.55 1.13
CA PHE A 76 12.60 -3.88 1.32
C PHE A 76 11.54 -4.60 0.50
N ASN A 77 10.35 -4.79 1.08
CA ASN A 77 9.27 -5.59 0.49
C ASN A 77 9.78 -6.98 0.06
N VAL A 78 10.36 -7.73 1.00
CA VAL A 78 11.02 -9.02 0.74
C VAL A 78 10.06 -10.07 0.16
N LEU A 79 8.76 -9.93 0.40
CA LEU A 79 7.72 -10.79 -0.17
C LEU A 79 7.18 -10.29 -1.52
N ASN A 80 7.65 -9.15 -2.01
CA ASN A 80 7.19 -8.48 -3.24
C ASN A 80 5.66 -8.34 -3.32
N ARG A 81 5.03 -7.95 -2.22
CA ARG A 81 3.58 -7.73 -2.15
C ARG A 81 3.23 -6.37 -2.74
N VAL A 82 2.19 -6.32 -3.55
CA VAL A 82 1.61 -5.08 -4.08
C VAL A 82 0.72 -4.46 -3.00
N ARG A 83 0.90 -3.16 -2.75
CA ARG A 83 -0.06 -2.35 -2.01
C ARG A 83 -0.78 -1.47 -3.01
N PHE A 84 -2.05 -1.72 -3.24
CA PHE A 84 -2.90 -0.84 -4.03
C PHE A 84 -3.09 0.53 -3.37
N GLY A 85 -3.18 1.58 -4.17
CA GLY A 85 -3.60 2.90 -3.72
C GLY A 85 -5.09 2.99 -3.44
N ASP A 86 -5.52 4.14 -2.96
CA ASP A 86 -6.95 4.42 -2.77
C ASP A 86 -7.67 4.57 -4.12
N PRO A 87 -8.95 4.16 -4.21
CA PRO A 87 -9.75 4.37 -5.40
C PRO A 87 -10.05 5.86 -5.63
N GLY A 88 -10.46 6.23 -6.84
CA GLY A 88 -10.99 7.56 -7.09
C GLY A 88 -12.29 7.81 -6.32
N LEU A 89 -12.39 8.97 -5.66
CA LEU A 89 -13.50 9.31 -4.77
C LEU A 89 -14.44 10.38 -5.35
N SER A 90 -14.08 10.98 -6.48
CA SER A 90 -14.85 12.04 -7.13
C SER A 90 -16.00 11.44 -7.93
N PHE A 91 -17.22 11.55 -7.41
CA PHE A 91 -18.44 11.11 -8.09
C PHE A 91 -18.58 11.78 -9.47
N GLY A 92 -19.03 11.02 -10.47
CA GLY A 92 -19.20 11.50 -11.85
C GLY A 92 -17.92 11.52 -12.69
N THR A 93 -16.77 11.15 -12.13
CA THR A 93 -15.52 11.00 -12.89
C THR A 93 -15.32 9.56 -13.36
N PRO A 94 -14.62 9.30 -14.48
CA PRO A 94 -14.30 7.93 -14.93
C PRO A 94 -13.45 7.13 -13.94
N GLN A 95 -12.78 7.80 -12.99
CA GLN A 95 -11.95 7.17 -11.96
C GLN A 95 -12.73 6.88 -10.67
N PHE A 96 -14.00 7.30 -10.56
CA PHE A 96 -14.82 6.97 -9.41
C PHE A 96 -14.85 5.46 -9.22
N ASP A 97 -14.52 4.99 -8.02
CA ASP A 97 -14.50 3.57 -7.67
C ASP A 97 -13.34 2.74 -8.29
N ILE A 98 -12.42 3.40 -9.00
CA ILE A 98 -11.30 2.73 -9.67
C ILE A 98 -9.98 2.94 -8.90
N VAL A 99 -9.27 1.85 -8.62
CA VAL A 99 -7.88 1.85 -8.18
C VAL A 99 -6.96 1.79 -9.39
N SER A 100 -6.24 2.88 -9.64
CA SER A 100 -5.40 3.05 -10.84
C SER A 100 -3.90 2.96 -10.58
N ARG A 101 -3.47 2.77 -9.33
CA ARG A 101 -2.04 2.81 -8.97
C ARG A 101 -1.66 1.86 -7.84
N GLN A 102 -0.38 1.51 -7.85
CA GLN A 102 0.32 0.96 -6.70
C GLN A 102 0.78 2.11 -5.78
N ALA A 103 0.74 1.88 -4.47
CA ALA A 103 1.10 2.84 -3.42
C ALA A 103 2.44 2.54 -2.74
N ASN A 104 3.00 1.34 -2.90
CA ASN A 104 4.34 0.99 -2.41
C ASN A 104 5.34 0.83 -3.55
N SER A 105 6.62 0.67 -3.21
CA SER A 105 7.64 0.24 -4.17
C SER A 105 7.66 -1.29 -4.31
N PRO A 106 8.02 -1.82 -5.49
CA PRO A 106 8.41 -3.22 -5.65
C PRO A 106 9.61 -3.57 -4.74
N ARG A 107 9.93 -4.87 -4.66
CA ARG A 107 11.08 -5.35 -3.87
C ARG A 107 12.36 -4.62 -4.26
N LEU A 108 13.07 -4.10 -3.25
CA LEU A 108 14.37 -3.45 -3.41
C LEU A 108 15.41 -4.18 -2.56
N ILE A 109 16.55 -4.53 -3.16
CA ILE A 109 17.64 -5.23 -2.47
C ILE A 109 18.89 -4.37 -2.56
N GLN A 110 19.55 -4.16 -1.44
CA GLN A 110 20.76 -3.35 -1.34
C GLN A 110 21.85 -4.13 -0.60
N PHE A 111 23.09 -3.98 -1.07
CA PHE A 111 24.27 -4.57 -0.47
C PHE A 111 25.25 -3.47 -0.11
N ALA A 112 25.89 -3.60 1.04
CA ALA A 112 26.93 -2.69 1.49
C ALA A 112 28.10 -3.45 2.09
N LEU A 113 29.31 -2.93 1.84
CA LEU A 113 30.55 -3.44 2.39
C LEU A 113 31.26 -2.31 3.12
N LYS A 114 31.65 -2.54 4.38
CA LYS A 114 32.36 -1.57 5.20
C LYS A 114 33.61 -2.21 5.81
N LEU A 115 34.75 -1.57 5.62
CA LEU A 115 35.99 -1.90 6.32
C LEU A 115 36.15 -0.97 7.53
N LEU A 116 36.39 -1.55 8.71
CA LEU A 116 36.75 -0.84 9.93
C LEU A 116 38.17 -1.27 10.34
N PHE A 117 38.96 -0.32 10.82
CA PHE A 117 40.36 -0.48 11.20
C PHE A 117 40.63 0.16 12.57
#